data_AF-A0A537WZH0-F1
#
_entry.id   AF-A0A537WZH0-F1
#
_cell.length_a   1.000
_cell.length_b   1.000
_cell.length_c   1.000
_cell.angle_alpha   90.00
_cell.angle_beta   90.00
_cell.angle_gamma   90.00
#
_symmetry.space_group_name_H-M   'P 1'
#
loop_
_entity.id
_entity.type
_entity.pdbx_description
1 polymer ?
#
loop_
_entity_poly.entity_id
_entity_poly.type
_entity_poly.pdbx_seq_one_letter_code
_entity_poly.pdbx_strand_id
1 'polypeptide(L)'
;MTAATLHAEIGSARQKWPALLWIALLTALWIALTYSFPVIAASGAPSAASRLFIHILIALGLWLGLERTGLTPAQRRNVWLAVMIPFTLWLAVIWAAAINGVFRAGISPIPIPLTPLAIFLPVIIGAPILLRSRRLGEVLDAMPATWLIALQVYRVLGSVFLIGWAGGTVPGIFGLPAGIGDVITGLLALPVAISVAAGTIEGRRAA
;
A
#
# COMPACT_ATOMS: atom_id res chain seq x y z
N MET A 1 -16.78 -5.97 -33.51
CA MET A 1 -15.94 -6.82 -32.64
C MET A 1 -15.37 -7.93 -33.50
N THR A 2 -14.04 -8.08 -33.57
CA THR A 2 -13.38 -9.09 -34.42
C THR A 2 -13.05 -10.34 -33.60
N ALA A 3 -12.97 -11.52 -34.22
CA ALA A 3 -12.67 -12.79 -33.53
C ALA A 3 -11.36 -12.74 -32.71
N ALA A 4 -10.39 -11.94 -33.15
CA ALA A 4 -9.15 -11.68 -32.42
C ALA A 4 -9.37 -10.94 -31.09
N THR A 5 -10.31 -9.98 -31.04
CA THR A 5 -10.67 -9.28 -29.79
C THR A 5 -11.35 -10.20 -28.78
N LEU A 6 -12.16 -11.15 -29.25
CA LEU A 6 -12.86 -12.13 -28.40
C LEU A 6 -11.87 -13.13 -27.77
N HIS A 7 -10.90 -13.63 -28.55
CA HIS A 7 -9.89 -14.57 -28.06
C HIS A 7 -8.93 -13.92 -27.03
N ALA A 8 -8.57 -12.66 -27.22
CA ALA A 8 -7.75 -11.91 -26.26
C ALA A 8 -8.50 -11.65 -24.93
N GLU A 9 -9.80 -11.32 -24.99
CA GLU A 9 -10.63 -11.17 -23.78
C GLU A 9 -10.75 -12.48 -22.99
N ILE A 10 -11.02 -13.60 -23.66
CA ILE A 10 -11.17 -14.92 -23.03
C ILE A 10 -9.85 -15.39 -22.39
N GLY A 11 -8.72 -15.17 -23.06
CA GLY A 11 -7.39 -15.47 -22.52
C GLY A 11 -7.05 -14.66 -21.27
N SER A 12 -7.34 -13.35 -21.28
CA SER A 12 -7.11 -12.47 -20.13
C SER A 12 -7.99 -12.83 -18.93
N ALA A 13 -9.26 -13.18 -19.16
CA ALA A 13 -10.18 -13.57 -18.10
C ALA A 13 -9.69 -14.82 -17.36
N ARG A 14 -9.18 -15.81 -18.10
CA ARG A 14 -8.68 -17.08 -17.52
C ARG A 14 -7.45 -16.90 -16.62
N GLN A 15 -6.64 -15.86 -16.85
CA GLN A 15 -5.44 -15.58 -16.06
C GLN A 15 -5.73 -14.78 -14.77
N LYS A 16 -6.84 -14.03 -14.72
CA LYS A 16 -7.24 -13.22 -13.53
C LYS A 16 -7.72 -14.07 -12.36
N TRP A 17 -8.51 -15.11 -12.63
CA TRP A 17 -9.08 -16.01 -11.62
C TRP A 17 -8.05 -16.75 -10.76
N PRO A 18 -7.01 -17.40 -11.32
CA PRO A 18 -6.00 -18.07 -10.50
C PRO A 18 -5.24 -17.07 -9.61
N ALA A 19 -4.93 -15.87 -10.10
CA ALA A 19 -4.27 -14.84 -9.31
C ALA A 19 -5.13 -14.39 -8.11
N LEU A 20 -6.42 -14.13 -8.33
CA LEU A 20 -7.36 -13.79 -7.26
C LEU A 20 -7.50 -14.92 -6.24
N LEU A 21 -7.65 -16.16 -6.71
CA LEU A 21 -7.79 -17.34 -5.84
C LEU A 21 -6.56 -17.52 -4.95
N TRP A 22 -5.35 -17.40 -5.51
CA TRP A 22 -4.12 -17.51 -4.74
C TRP A 22 -4.01 -16.41 -3.68
N ILE A 23 -4.26 -15.15 -4.03
CA ILE A 23 -4.21 -14.06 -3.06
C ILE A 23 -5.28 -14.24 -1.99
N ALA A 24 -6.50 -14.65 -2.36
CA ALA A 24 -7.56 -14.91 -1.40
C ALA A 24 -7.18 -16.03 -0.42
N LEU A 25 -6.61 -17.13 -0.91
CA LEU A 25 -6.13 -18.24 -0.07
C LEU A 25 -5.00 -17.80 0.87
N LEU A 26 -4.00 -17.08 0.35
CA LEU A 26 -2.90 -16.56 1.16
C LEU A 26 -3.40 -15.56 2.22
N THR A 27 -4.37 -14.71 1.85
CA THR A 27 -4.99 -13.76 2.77
C THR A 27 -5.78 -14.47 3.86
N ALA A 28 -6.58 -15.48 3.50
CA ALA A 28 -7.33 -16.29 4.46
C ALA A 28 -6.40 -17.05 5.41
N LEU A 29 -5.33 -17.65 4.88
CA LEU A 29 -4.30 -18.32 5.69
C LEU A 29 -3.62 -17.34 6.66
N TRP A 30 -3.22 -16.17 6.15
CA TRP A 30 -2.63 -15.11 6.97
C TRP A 30 -3.55 -14.69 8.13
N ILE A 31 -4.83 -14.44 7.84
CA ILE A 31 -5.83 -14.07 8.84
C ILE A 31 -6.01 -15.21 9.85
N ALA A 32 -6.18 -16.44 9.38
CA ALA A 32 -6.40 -17.61 10.23
C ALA A 32 -5.22 -17.85 11.18
N LEU A 33 -3.98 -17.77 10.67
CA LEU A 33 -2.78 -17.91 11.49
C LEU A 33 -2.67 -16.81 12.54
N THR A 34 -2.88 -15.56 12.14
CA THR A 34 -2.74 -14.41 13.04
C THR A 34 -3.83 -14.39 14.11
N TYR A 35 -5.05 -14.81 13.75
CA TYR A 35 -6.17 -14.93 14.69
C TYR A 35 -5.99 -16.12 15.65
N SER A 36 -5.58 -17.28 15.14
CA SER A 36 -5.46 -18.52 15.93
C SER A 36 -4.24 -18.51 16.86
N PHE A 37 -3.19 -17.76 16.50
CA PHE A 37 -1.96 -17.66 17.27
C PHE A 37 -1.67 -16.19 17.65
N PRO A 38 -2.33 -15.65 18.69
CA PRO A 38 -2.14 -14.27 19.13
C PRO A 38 -0.69 -13.91 19.46
N VAL A 39 0.14 -14.90 19.83
CA VAL A 39 1.59 -14.74 20.05
C VAL A 39 2.31 -14.16 18.83
N ILE A 40 1.86 -14.50 17.62
CA ILE A 40 2.43 -13.99 16.37
C ILE A 40 2.20 -12.48 16.29
N ALA A 41 0.97 -12.02 16.51
CA ALA A 41 0.64 -10.59 16.51
C ALA A 41 1.33 -9.85 17.67
N ALA A 42 1.32 -10.43 18.87
CA ALA A 42 1.90 -9.84 20.08
C ALA A 42 3.42 -9.66 19.97
N SER A 43 4.12 -10.49 19.21
CA SER A 43 5.57 -10.35 18.99
C SER A 43 5.96 -9.05 18.28
N GLY A 44 5.03 -8.40 17.56
CA GLY A 44 5.29 -7.22 16.74
C GLY A 44 6.10 -7.52 15.47
N ALA A 45 6.73 -8.69 15.34
CA ALA A 45 7.54 -9.07 14.19
C ALA A 45 6.80 -8.97 12.85
N PRO A 46 5.53 -9.42 12.72
CA PRO A 46 4.84 -9.32 11.44
C PRO A 46 4.54 -7.87 11.05
N SER A 47 4.26 -7.00 12.02
CA SER A 47 4.05 -5.57 11.77
C SER A 47 5.34 -4.87 11.34
N ALA A 48 6.48 -5.22 11.94
CA ALA A 48 7.79 -4.71 11.55
C ALA A 48 8.17 -5.18 10.13
N ALA A 49 8.03 -6.48 9.86
CA ALA A 49 8.31 -7.06 8.55
C ALA A 49 7.45 -6.42 7.45
N SER A 50 6.15 -6.24 7.71
CA SER A 50 5.23 -5.58 6.78
C SER A 50 5.64 -4.15 6.44
N ARG A 51 6.00 -3.36 7.46
CA ARG A 51 6.46 -1.96 7.26
C ARG A 51 7.72 -1.89 6.42
N LEU A 52 8.71 -2.73 6.73
CA LEU A 52 9.97 -2.78 5.98
C LEU A 52 9.74 -3.24 4.53
N PHE A 53 8.90 -4.26 4.35
CA PHE A 53 8.53 -4.76 3.03
C PHE A 53 7.87 -3.67 2.17
N ILE A 54 6.86 -2.98 2.69
CA ILE A 54 6.18 -1.87 1.99
C ILE A 54 7.18 -0.75 1.68
N HIS A 55 8.04 -0.41 2.64
CA HIS A 55 9.05 0.63 2.46
C HIS A 55 10.03 0.29 1.32
N ILE A 56 10.51 -0.95 1.27
CA ILE A 56 11.38 -1.46 0.20
C ILE A 56 10.65 -1.43 -1.15
N LEU A 57 9.40 -1.87 -1.21
CA LEU A 57 8.61 -1.84 -2.44
C LEU A 57 8.41 -0.43 -2.98
N ILE A 58 8.14 0.55 -2.11
CA ILE A 58 8.02 1.95 -2.51
C ILE A 58 9.36 2.48 -3.02
N ALA A 59 10.45 2.20 -2.31
CA ALA A 59 11.79 2.63 -2.70
C ALA A 59 12.21 2.07 -4.06
N LEU A 60 11.96 0.78 -4.28
CA LEU A 60 12.23 0.09 -5.54
C LEU A 60 11.32 0.61 -6.66
N GLY A 61 10.02 0.74 -6.40
CA GLY A 61 9.06 1.24 -7.37
C GLY A 61 9.40 2.64 -7.85
N LEU A 62 9.78 3.53 -6.93
CA LEU A 62 10.25 4.87 -7.26
C LEU A 62 11.50 4.83 -8.15
N TRP A 63 12.48 3.99 -7.82
CA TRP A 63 13.69 3.84 -8.63
C TRP A 63 13.39 3.31 -10.04
N LEU A 64 12.54 2.27 -10.14
CA LEU A 64 12.11 1.71 -11.43
C LEU A 64 11.31 2.71 -12.27
N GLY A 65 10.52 3.58 -11.63
CA GLY A 65 9.83 4.69 -12.31
C GLY A 65 10.82 5.73 -12.83
N LEU A 66 11.80 6.11 -12.02
CA LEU A 66 12.85 7.05 -12.41
C LEU A 66 13.69 6.55 -13.59
N GLU A 67 13.98 5.25 -13.67
CA GLU A 67 14.69 4.65 -14.81
C GLU A 67 13.96 4.81 -16.15
N ARG A 68 12.64 4.99 -16.13
CA ARG A 68 11.80 5.20 -17.31
C ARG A 68 11.71 6.66 -17.75
N THR A 69 12.30 7.59 -16.98
CA THR A 69 12.29 9.02 -17.30
C THR A 69 13.49 9.43 -18.15
N GLY A 70 13.39 10.59 -18.82
CA GLY A 70 14.50 11.22 -19.53
C GLY A 70 15.55 11.91 -18.63
N LEU A 71 15.42 11.81 -17.31
CA LEU A 71 16.32 12.45 -16.34
C LEU A 71 17.74 11.86 -16.41
N THR A 72 18.74 12.69 -16.16
CA THR A 72 20.13 12.22 -16.04
C THR A 72 20.32 11.32 -14.80
N PRO A 73 21.34 10.45 -14.76
CA PRO A 73 21.57 9.57 -13.60
C PRO A 73 21.70 10.33 -12.27
N ALA A 74 22.34 11.50 -12.28
CA ALA A 74 22.48 12.35 -11.10
C ALA A 74 21.12 12.94 -10.66
N GLN A 75 20.28 13.37 -11.61
CA GLN A 75 18.94 13.86 -11.32
C GLN A 75 18.05 12.75 -10.74
N ARG A 76 18.10 11.53 -11.31
CA ARG A 76 17.35 10.38 -10.80
C ARG A 76 17.69 10.09 -9.35
N ARG A 77 18.98 9.98 -9.04
CA ARG A 77 19.46 9.77 -7.66
C ARG A 77 18.99 10.89 -6.71
N ASN A 78 19.08 12.15 -7.14
CA ASN A 78 18.69 13.29 -6.31
C ASN A 78 17.18 13.29 -6.03
N VAL A 79 16.35 12.98 -7.03
CA VAL A 79 14.88 12.85 -6.83
C VAL A 79 14.56 11.69 -5.90
N TRP A 80 15.20 10.54 -6.12
CA TRP A 80 15.01 9.37 -5.26
C TRP A 80 15.36 9.69 -3.80
N LEU A 81 16.51 10.29 -3.55
CA LEU A 81 16.93 10.69 -2.21
C LEU A 81 16.00 11.74 -1.60
N ALA A 82 15.57 12.74 -2.39
CA ALA A 82 14.67 13.79 -1.92
C ALA A 82 13.31 13.24 -1.46
N VAL A 83 12.85 12.11 -1.99
CA VAL A 83 11.63 11.42 -1.53
C VAL A 83 11.93 10.45 -0.39
N MET A 84 12.97 9.61 -0.56
CA MET A 84 13.24 8.51 0.36
C MET A 84 13.79 8.97 1.70
N ILE A 85 14.58 10.05 1.77
CA ILE A 85 15.09 10.59 3.04
C ILE A 85 13.92 11.03 3.95
N PRO A 86 13.05 11.99 3.56
CA PRO A 86 11.96 12.41 4.44
C PRO A 86 10.97 11.26 4.73
N PHE A 87 10.73 10.37 3.76
CA PHE A 87 9.87 9.21 3.98
C PHE A 87 10.43 8.24 5.04
N THR A 88 11.74 7.97 5.00
CA THR A 88 12.42 7.10 5.97
C THR A 88 12.52 7.75 7.34
N LEU A 89 12.88 9.04 7.38
CA LEU A 89 12.96 9.80 8.64
C LEU A 89 11.59 9.85 9.32
N TRP A 90 10.53 10.09 8.56
CA TRP A 90 9.18 10.10 9.11
C TRP A 90 8.77 8.72 9.66
N LEU A 91 9.06 7.64 8.92
CA LEU A 91 8.84 6.28 9.41
C LEU A 91 9.58 6.03 10.73
N ALA A 92 10.85 6.44 10.83
CA ALA A 92 11.64 6.27 12.04
C ALA A 92 11.05 7.05 13.23
N VAL A 93 10.64 8.30 13.01
CA VAL A 93 10.02 9.16 14.05
C VAL A 93 8.71 8.53 14.55
N ILE A 94 7.80 8.17 13.63
CA ILE A 94 6.49 7.62 14.01
C ILE A 94 6.63 6.24 14.65
N TRP A 95 7.55 5.41 14.17
CA TRP A 95 7.78 4.10 14.77
C TRP A 95 8.38 4.23 16.17
N ALA A 96 9.38 5.08 16.36
CA ALA A 96 9.93 5.36 17.69
C ALA A 96 8.86 5.89 18.65
N ALA A 97 8.03 6.85 18.20
CA ALA A 97 6.92 7.38 18.99
C ALA A 97 5.89 6.29 19.36
N ALA A 98 5.59 5.37 18.44
CA ALA A 98 4.67 4.26 18.68
C ALA A 98 5.20 3.26 19.72
N ILE A 99 6.48 2.90 19.65
CA ILE A 99 7.12 2.02 20.65
C ILE A 99 7.10 2.67 22.04
N ASN A 100 7.33 3.98 22.11
CA ASN A 100 7.29 4.75 23.36
C ASN A 100 5.87 5.10 23.83
N GLY A 101 4.82 4.59 23.16
CA GLY A 101 3.43 4.75 23.61
C GLY A 101 2.84 6.15 23.41
N VAL A 102 3.46 7.02 22.61
CA VAL A 102 3.03 8.42 22.38
C VAL A 102 1.59 8.51 21.85
N PHE A 103 1.13 7.51 21.10
CA PHE A 103 -0.22 7.48 20.51
C PHE A 103 -1.29 6.82 21.40
N ARG A 104 -0.95 6.40 22.64
CA ARG A 104 -1.92 5.80 23.55
C ARG A 104 -2.80 6.88 24.18
N ALA A 105 -4.12 6.74 24.01
CA ALA A 105 -5.09 7.64 24.60
C ALA A 105 -5.00 7.62 26.14
N GLY A 106 -5.04 8.79 26.78
CA GLY A 106 -5.04 8.94 28.24
C GLY A 106 -3.66 8.84 28.92
N ILE A 107 -2.60 8.48 28.19
CA ILE A 107 -1.22 8.40 28.73
C ILE A 107 -0.36 9.58 28.26
N SER A 108 -0.63 10.10 27.05
CA SER A 108 0.14 11.23 26.53
C SER A 108 -0.12 12.51 27.36
N PRO A 109 0.93 13.21 27.82
CA PRO A 109 0.79 14.50 28.50
C PRO A 109 0.32 15.62 27.55
N ILE A 110 0.25 15.35 26.25
CA ILE A 110 -0.17 16.31 25.23
C ILE A 110 -1.68 16.15 25.01
N PRO A 111 -2.51 17.19 25.25
CA PRO A 111 -3.97 17.12 25.12
C PRO A 111 -4.48 17.18 23.67
N ILE A 112 -3.62 16.83 22.70
CA ILE A 112 -3.90 16.90 21.27
C ILE A 112 -3.96 15.46 20.73
N PRO A 113 -4.92 15.12 19.86
CA PRO A 113 -4.96 13.81 19.22
C PRO A 113 -3.78 13.68 18.24
N LEU A 114 -2.70 13.05 18.70
CA LEU A 114 -1.45 12.90 17.94
C LEU A 114 -1.57 11.94 16.74
N THR A 115 -2.46 10.94 16.82
CA THR A 115 -2.66 9.96 15.75
C THR A 115 -3.16 10.60 14.45
N PRO A 116 -4.22 11.46 14.45
CA PRO A 116 -4.57 12.24 13.27
C PRO A 116 -3.42 13.08 12.71
N LEU A 117 -2.65 13.76 13.55
CA LEU A 117 -1.49 14.54 13.09
C LEU A 117 -0.46 13.64 12.41
N ALA A 118 -0.16 12.47 12.97
CA ALA A 118 0.78 11.52 12.41
C ALA A 118 0.36 11.02 11.00
N ILE A 119 -0.95 10.98 10.73
CA ILE A 119 -1.51 10.56 9.45
C ILE A 119 -1.55 11.73 8.44
N PHE A 120 -2.10 12.87 8.86
CA PHE A 120 -2.42 13.97 7.93
C PHE A 120 -1.24 14.91 7.67
N LEU A 121 -0.32 15.10 8.61
CA LEU A 121 0.78 16.06 8.46
C LEU A 121 1.68 15.77 7.23
N PRO A 122 2.11 14.53 6.97
CA PRO A 122 2.89 14.22 5.77
C PRO A 122 2.11 14.46 4.48
N VAL A 123 0.79 14.27 4.49
CA VAL A 123 -0.06 14.49 3.31
C VAL A 123 -0.23 15.99 3.06
N ILE A 124 -0.57 16.76 4.10
CA ILE A 124 -0.78 18.21 4.04
C ILE A 124 0.49 18.93 3.59
N ILE A 125 1.67 18.49 4.05
CA ILE A 125 2.94 19.12 3.68
C ILE A 125 3.50 18.52 2.40
N GLY A 126 3.54 17.18 2.32
CA GLY A 126 4.17 16.46 1.22
C GLY A 126 3.42 16.63 -0.09
N ALA A 127 2.09 16.46 -0.12
CA ALA A 127 1.34 16.50 -1.38
C ALA A 127 1.51 17.84 -2.12
N PRO A 128 1.37 19.03 -1.50
CA PRO A 128 1.56 20.29 -2.21
C PRO A 128 3.00 20.53 -2.69
N ILE A 129 4.00 19.98 -2.01
CA ILE A 129 5.41 20.06 -2.44
C ILE A 129 5.64 19.14 -3.64
N LEU A 130 5.18 17.90 -3.54
CA LEU A 130 5.31 16.86 -4.56
C LEU A 130 4.56 17.23 -5.84
N LEU A 131 3.32 17.73 -5.72
CA LEU A 131 2.48 18.14 -6.87
C LEU A 131 3.01 19.36 -7.62
N ARG A 132 3.88 20.18 -7.01
CA ARG A 132 4.53 21.31 -7.68
C ARG A 132 5.86 20.93 -8.34
N SER A 133 6.34 19.71 -8.14
CA SER A 133 7.63 19.26 -8.66
C SER A 133 7.50 18.72 -10.08
N ARG A 134 8.09 19.41 -11.06
CA ARG A 134 8.13 18.95 -12.47
C ARG A 134 8.77 17.58 -12.63
N ARG A 135 9.90 17.36 -11.95
CA ARG A 135 10.64 16.08 -12.01
C ARG A 135 9.83 14.92 -11.44
N LEU A 136 9.01 15.18 -10.42
CA LEU A 136 8.14 14.15 -9.88
C LEU A 136 6.94 13.91 -10.81
N GLY A 137 6.43 14.95 -11.45
CA GLY A 137 5.46 14.81 -12.54
C GLY A 137 5.97 13.87 -13.64
N GLU A 138 7.21 14.08 -14.12
CA GLU A 138 7.82 13.20 -15.13
C GLU A 138 7.90 11.74 -14.67
N VAL A 139 8.16 11.48 -13.39
CA VAL A 139 8.17 10.13 -12.82
C VAL A 139 6.77 9.54 -12.79
N LEU A 140 5.77 10.32 -12.36
CA LEU A 140 4.38 9.88 -12.30
C LEU A 140 3.85 9.57 -13.71
N ASP A 141 4.19 10.38 -14.70
CA ASP A 141 3.82 10.19 -16.10
C ASP A 141 4.49 8.95 -16.72
N ALA A 142 5.74 8.65 -16.31
CA ALA A 142 6.48 7.49 -16.80
C ALA A 142 6.17 6.18 -16.04
N MET A 143 5.56 6.27 -14.86
CA MET A 143 5.31 5.12 -14.00
C MET A 143 4.12 4.30 -14.53
N PRO A 144 4.29 3.00 -14.79
CA PRO A 144 3.20 2.17 -15.27
C PRO A 144 2.09 2.08 -14.22
N ALA A 145 0.85 2.42 -14.62
CA ALA A 145 -0.33 2.30 -13.75
C ALA A 145 -0.49 0.90 -13.13
N THR A 146 -0.09 -0.13 -13.89
CA THR A 146 -0.10 -1.53 -13.42
C THR A 146 0.73 -1.74 -12.16
N TRP A 147 1.86 -1.05 -12.02
CA TRP A 147 2.70 -1.10 -10.81
C TRP A 147 2.01 -0.46 -9.62
N LEU A 148 1.48 0.75 -9.81
CA LEU A 148 0.76 1.47 -8.75
C LEU A 148 -0.43 0.67 -8.22
N ILE A 149 -1.16 0.02 -9.12
CA ILE A 149 -2.31 -0.83 -8.76
C ILE A 149 -1.82 -2.11 -8.07
N ALA A 150 -0.85 -2.83 -8.64
CA ALA A 150 -0.35 -4.08 -8.07
C ALA A 150 0.26 -3.88 -6.67
N LEU A 151 0.89 -2.73 -6.41
CA LEU A 151 1.45 -2.41 -5.10
C LEU A 151 0.38 -2.47 -4.00
N GLN A 152 -0.89 -2.16 -4.31
CA GLN A 152 -1.99 -2.18 -3.34
C GLN A 152 -2.29 -3.57 -2.74
N VAL A 153 -1.70 -4.66 -3.27
CA VAL A 153 -1.80 -6.00 -2.65
C VAL A 153 -1.38 -5.97 -1.18
N TYR A 154 -0.43 -5.10 -0.78
CA TYR A 154 -0.03 -5.00 0.64
C TYR A 154 -1.21 -4.70 1.58
N ARG A 155 -2.31 -4.11 1.08
CA ARG A 155 -3.47 -3.75 1.89
C ARG A 155 -4.19 -4.96 2.50
N VAL A 156 -3.97 -6.18 2.01
CA VAL A 156 -4.46 -7.40 2.69
C VAL A 156 -3.97 -7.50 4.15
N LEU A 157 -2.84 -6.86 4.47
CA LEU A 157 -2.30 -6.79 5.82
C LEU A 157 -3.13 -5.88 6.75
N GLY A 158 -3.97 -5.00 6.20
CA GLY A 158 -4.98 -4.23 6.94
C GLY A 158 -6.08 -5.10 7.57
N SER A 159 -6.13 -6.39 7.24
CA SER A 159 -6.94 -7.37 7.96
C SER A 159 -6.66 -7.42 9.47
N VAL A 160 -5.50 -6.90 9.93
CA VAL A 160 -5.19 -6.67 11.35
C VAL A 160 -6.27 -5.84 12.07
N PHE A 161 -6.95 -4.93 11.38
CA PHE A 161 -8.05 -4.16 11.96
C PHE A 161 -9.30 -5.01 12.24
N LEU A 162 -9.59 -6.00 11.38
CA LEU A 162 -10.66 -6.96 11.59
C LEU A 162 -10.34 -7.92 12.74
N ILE A 163 -9.08 -8.40 12.78
CA ILE A 163 -8.59 -9.25 13.86
C ILE A 163 -8.63 -8.49 15.19
N GLY A 164 -8.16 -7.24 15.19
CA GLY A 164 -8.17 -6.37 16.36
C GLY A 164 -9.59 -6.08 16.87
N TRP A 165 -10.55 -5.88 15.96
CA TRP A 165 -11.96 -5.75 16.31
C TRP A 165 -12.54 -7.04 16.90
N ALA A 166 -12.29 -8.18 16.26
CA ALA A 166 -12.74 -9.49 16.76
C ALA A 166 -12.13 -9.83 18.13
N GLY A 167 -10.90 -9.38 18.39
CA GLY A 167 -10.22 -9.50 19.68
C GLY A 167 -10.54 -8.39 20.69
N GLY A 168 -11.46 -7.46 20.39
CA GLY A 168 -11.88 -6.39 21.31
C GLY A 168 -10.86 -5.27 21.56
N THR A 169 -9.78 -5.21 20.77
CA THR A 169 -8.70 -4.22 20.90
C THR A 169 -8.89 -2.97 20.05
N VAL A 170 -9.72 -3.06 19.00
CA VAL A 170 -9.99 -1.97 18.06
C VAL A 170 -11.50 -1.69 18.03
N PRO A 171 -11.94 -0.42 18.19
CA PRO A 171 -13.34 -0.06 18.07
C PRO A 171 -13.93 -0.41 16.70
N GLY A 172 -15.12 -1.01 16.66
CA GLY A 172 -15.76 -1.44 15.41
C GLY A 172 -16.01 -0.31 14.40
N ILE A 173 -16.29 0.90 14.88
CA ILE A 173 -16.48 2.10 14.03
C ILE A 173 -15.28 2.42 13.14
N PHE A 174 -14.08 2.01 13.57
CA PHE A 174 -12.85 2.14 12.80
C PHE A 174 -12.41 0.81 12.21
N GLY A 175 -12.38 -0.25 13.02
CA GLY A 175 -11.81 -1.54 12.64
C GLY A 175 -12.52 -2.21 11.47
N LEU A 176 -13.85 -2.15 11.44
CA LEU A 176 -14.65 -2.76 10.37
C LEU A 176 -14.47 -2.05 9.02
N PRO A 177 -14.75 -0.74 8.88
CA PRO A 177 -14.61 -0.08 7.58
C PRO A 177 -13.16 -0.07 7.09
N ALA A 178 -12.18 0.14 7.98
CA ALA A 178 -10.77 0.12 7.60
C ALA A 178 -10.34 -1.27 7.12
N GLY A 179 -10.62 -2.31 7.90
CA GLY A 179 -10.21 -3.67 7.59
C GLY A 179 -10.90 -4.25 6.35
N ILE A 180 -12.21 -4.02 6.19
CA ILE A 180 -12.95 -4.46 4.99
C ILE A 180 -12.41 -3.76 3.74
N GLY A 181 -12.27 -2.43 3.79
CA GLY A 181 -11.79 -1.64 2.66
C GLY A 181 -10.38 -2.05 2.24
N ASP A 182 -9.48 -2.25 3.19
CA ASP A 182 -8.10 -2.67 2.94
C ASP A 182 -8.04 -4.08 2.34
N VAL A 183 -8.78 -5.05 2.89
CA VAL A 183 -8.81 -6.42 2.36
C VAL A 183 -9.39 -6.46 0.94
N ILE A 184 -10.54 -5.83 0.69
CA ILE A 184 -11.14 -5.80 -0.64
C ILE A 184 -10.19 -5.17 -1.65
N THR A 185 -9.60 -4.03 -1.30
CA THR A 185 -8.64 -3.33 -2.18
C THR A 185 -7.42 -4.20 -2.48
N GLY A 186 -6.85 -4.85 -1.46
CA GLY A 186 -5.69 -5.72 -1.61
C GLY A 186 -5.96 -6.97 -2.45
N LEU A 187 -7.13 -7.60 -2.27
CA LEU A 187 -7.54 -8.76 -3.07
C LEU A 187 -7.75 -8.40 -4.54
N LEU A 188 -8.35 -7.24 -4.83
CA LEU A 188 -8.64 -6.80 -6.19
C LEU A 188 -7.44 -6.17 -6.91
N ALA A 189 -6.41 -5.77 -6.19
CA ALA A 189 -5.22 -5.12 -6.75
C ALA A 189 -4.58 -5.91 -7.90
N LEU A 190 -4.25 -7.19 -7.71
CA LEU A 190 -3.58 -7.97 -8.75
C LEU A 190 -4.47 -8.27 -9.97
N PRO A 191 -5.74 -8.72 -9.82
CA PRO A 191 -6.63 -8.90 -10.97
C PRO A 191 -6.85 -7.61 -11.77
N VAL A 192 -6.97 -6.46 -11.10
CA VAL A 192 -7.12 -5.17 -11.77
C VAL A 192 -5.82 -4.80 -12.49
N ALA A 193 -4.65 -4.98 -11.86
CA ALA A 193 -3.36 -4.72 -12.51
C ALA A 193 -3.16 -5.57 -13.78
N ILE A 194 -3.54 -6.86 -13.75
CA ILE A 194 -3.53 -7.74 -14.93
C ILE A 194 -4.49 -7.23 -16.01
N SER A 195 -5.68 -6.77 -15.60
CA SER A 195 -6.70 -6.23 -16.53
C SER A 195 -6.24 -4.97 -17.24
N VAL A 196 -5.54 -4.08 -16.52
CA VAL A 196 -4.92 -2.87 -17.08
C VAL A 196 -3.77 -3.24 -18.00
N ALA A 197 -2.90 -4.17 -17.59
CA ALA A 197 -1.78 -4.64 -18.41
C ALA A 197 -2.23 -5.26 -19.75
N ALA A 198 -3.33 -6.01 -19.73
CA ALA A 198 -3.91 -6.65 -20.89
C ALA A 198 -4.72 -5.70 -21.80
N GLY A 199 -4.89 -4.42 -21.43
CA GLY A 199 -5.63 -3.45 -22.25
C GLY A 199 -7.13 -3.76 -22.38
N THR A 200 -7.73 -4.42 -21.39
CA THR A 200 -9.17 -4.73 -21.39
C THR A 200 -10.03 -3.47 -21.23
N ILE A 201 -11.31 -3.52 -21.64
CA ILE A 201 -12.27 -2.40 -21.44
C ILE A 201 -12.36 -2.04 -19.95
N GLU A 202 -12.39 -3.05 -19.08
CA GLU A 202 -12.39 -2.90 -17.62
C GLU A 202 -11.11 -2.21 -17.13
N GLY A 203 -9.95 -2.61 -17.64
CA GLY A 203 -8.67 -1.97 -17.34
C GLY A 203 -8.61 -0.50 -17.74
N ARG A 204 -9.16 -0.14 -18.91
CA ARG A 204 -9.25 1.27 -19.35
C ARG A 204 -10.19 2.13 -18.52
N ARG A 205 -11.18 1.53 -17.83
CA ARG A 205 -12.08 2.26 -16.92
C ARG A 205 -11.49 2.43 -15.51
N ALA A 206 -10.52 1.58 -15.16
CA ALA A 206 -9.89 1.56 -13.84
C ALA A 206 -8.60 2.40 -13.76
N ALA A 207 -8.00 2.74 -14.92
CA ALA A 207 -6.84 3.60 -15.05
C ALA A 207 -7.26 5.04 -15.37
#